data_AF-A0A0E3QG08-F1
#
_entry.id   AF-A0A0E3QG08-F1
#
_cell.length_a   1.000
_cell.length_b   1.000
_cell.length_c   1.000
_cell.angle_alpha   90.00
_cell.angle_beta   90.00
_cell.angle_gamma   90.00
#
_symmetry.space_group_name_H-M   'P 1'
#
loop_
_entity.id
_entity.type
_entity.pdbx_description
1 polymer ?
#
loop_
_entity_poly.entity_id
_entity_poly.type
_entity_poly.pdbx_seq_one_letter_code
_entity_poly.pdbx_strand_id
1 'polypeptide(L)'
;MIDLKDGFNLRGVDVYRSKEDPSTFFYLPGKPLPETGPDGRPALQLIASDKGAILQLSSQWSVKSSILNSLKDDLSGKFQELQKELIRLSPAQISVSEATLFLADKSGEFYELQSAQTSGFPPFTAMFNVKLNSGDKVKVISSLNGKQNVLLVSYKGSLPVERGVKVLIFGDVSREISVLDKSISLEEALAVVESAISKGGLSVEKSEDEGVSQDLKDDTYRKAKEKAASAIVSIVSGNSGHSGQAKLESTVYRTETAQLSLESSADISSWFRNGTGADHIIETGVTITEPDKSSITKPVGQKTSETKFVKLGFDTNELPVAFIDLKLGEAVAKLAGPEFAEVSLPVKAVSELLAITNYTDGGPVFETRLSLTDSGGWTLKPEDLGLSRVTVDGSGPKASGSRDVRVRVVYRPSRSGKGTKDDRTIYFRRESWAASWFLVTRSAAGLEGSLEFDWRETAADGSVKFNPSRSTDKTEIKL
;
A
#
# COMPACT_ATOMS: atom_id res chain seq x y z
N MET A 1 -2.76 4.00 22.25
CA MET A 1 -2.59 2.56 22.02
C MET A 1 -3.15 2.30 20.65
N ILE A 2 -2.36 1.71 19.76
CA ILE A 2 -2.83 1.37 18.42
C ILE A 2 -3.81 0.20 18.57
N ASP A 3 -5.02 0.33 18.01
CA ASP A 3 -6.03 -0.74 18.07
C ASP A 3 -5.63 -1.86 17.10
N LEU A 4 -4.80 -2.77 17.61
CA LEU A 4 -4.40 -3.99 16.94
C LEU A 4 -5.17 -5.13 17.57
N LYS A 5 -5.82 -5.94 16.74
CA LYS A 5 -6.47 -7.16 17.19
C LYS A 5 -5.48 -8.04 17.96
N ASP A 6 -5.82 -8.35 19.21
CA ASP A 6 -4.98 -9.10 20.16
C ASP A 6 -3.63 -8.43 20.51
N GLY A 7 -3.50 -7.14 20.21
CA GLY A 7 -2.33 -6.34 20.53
C GLY A 7 -2.29 -5.88 21.99
N PHE A 8 -1.09 -5.65 22.49
CA PHE A 8 -0.88 -5.09 23.83
C PHE A 8 0.44 -4.32 23.90
N ASN A 9 0.53 -3.40 24.86
CA ASN A 9 1.75 -2.61 25.07
C ASN A 9 2.64 -3.24 26.15
N LEU A 10 3.93 -3.40 25.85
CA LEU A 10 4.96 -3.74 26.82
C LEU A 10 6.10 -2.73 26.73
N ARG A 11 6.43 -2.09 27.85
CA ARG A 11 7.55 -1.12 27.94
C ARG A 11 7.50 0.00 26.90
N GLY A 12 6.29 0.43 26.51
CA GLY A 12 6.10 1.47 25.50
C GLY A 12 6.24 0.97 24.06
N VAL A 13 6.28 -0.35 23.83
CA VAL A 13 6.29 -0.99 22.51
C VAL A 13 4.97 -1.71 22.33
N ASP A 14 4.26 -1.44 21.24
CA ASP A 14 3.04 -2.18 20.89
C ASP A 14 3.44 -3.51 20.25
N VAL A 15 2.87 -4.62 20.72
CA VAL A 15 3.23 -5.98 20.32
C VAL A 15 1.96 -6.76 20.00
N TYR A 16 2.01 -7.58 18.95
CA TYR A 16 0.94 -8.51 18.60
C TYR A 16 1.52 -9.84 18.10
N ARG A 17 0.77 -10.93 18.31
CA ARG A 17 1.22 -12.29 18.02
C ARG A 17 0.88 -12.67 16.57
N SER A 18 1.77 -13.40 15.89
CA SER A 18 1.47 -13.94 14.55
C SER A 18 0.38 -15.00 14.63
N LYS A 19 -0.57 -14.96 13.68
CA LYS A 19 -1.60 -15.99 13.52
C LYS A 19 -1.04 -17.29 12.93
N GLU A 20 0.01 -17.20 12.10
CA GLU A 20 0.60 -18.33 11.39
C GLU A 20 1.62 -19.09 12.25
N ASP A 21 2.33 -18.35 13.11
CA ASP A 21 3.36 -18.89 13.98
C ASP A 21 3.22 -18.33 15.40
N PRO A 22 2.63 -19.10 16.32
CA PRO A 22 2.42 -18.65 17.70
C PRO A 22 3.70 -18.33 18.47
N SER A 23 4.90 -18.68 17.98
CA SER A 23 6.16 -18.29 18.62
C SER A 23 6.71 -16.95 18.11
N THR A 24 6.10 -16.36 17.08
CA THR A 24 6.51 -15.09 16.48
C THR A 24 5.60 -13.95 16.95
N PHE A 25 6.23 -12.86 17.39
CA PHE A 25 5.57 -11.61 17.76
C PHE A 25 6.10 -10.47 16.91
N PHE A 26 5.16 -9.67 16.40
CA PHE A 26 5.45 -8.43 15.71
C PHE A 26 5.47 -7.27 16.69
N TYR A 27 6.37 -6.31 16.50
CA TYR A 27 6.48 -5.13 17.34
C TYR A 27 6.44 -3.84 16.53
N LEU A 28 5.85 -2.80 17.12
CA LEU A 28 5.82 -1.43 16.63
C LEU A 28 6.62 -0.53 17.57
N PRO A 29 7.53 0.31 17.05
CA PRO A 29 8.27 1.24 17.87
C PRO A 29 7.36 2.21 18.63
N GLY A 30 7.74 2.52 19.87
CA GLY A 30 7.08 3.50 20.72
C GLY A 30 7.36 4.93 20.28
N LYS A 31 7.81 5.76 21.21
CA LYS A 31 8.22 7.14 20.89
C LYS A 31 9.53 7.15 20.06
N PRO A 32 9.69 8.09 19.11
CA PRO A 32 10.95 8.32 18.42
C PRO A 32 12.11 8.57 19.39
N LEU A 33 13.31 8.18 18.96
CA LEU A 33 14.54 8.24 19.73
C LEU A 33 15.58 9.08 18.98
N PRO A 34 16.58 9.66 19.67
CA PRO A 34 17.72 10.22 18.98
C PRO A 34 18.52 9.09 18.34
N GLU A 35 19.16 9.36 17.20
CA GLU A 35 20.37 8.61 16.87
C GLU A 35 21.47 8.99 17.86
N THR A 36 22.37 8.06 18.17
CA THR A 36 23.44 8.29 19.13
C THR A 36 24.79 8.21 18.46
N GLY A 37 25.69 9.13 18.80
CA GLY A 37 27.09 9.07 18.39
C GLY A 37 27.86 7.92 19.05
N PRO A 38 29.14 7.74 18.71
CA PRO A 38 30.01 6.71 19.32
C PRO A 38 30.15 6.83 20.84
N ASP A 39 29.92 8.02 21.39
CA ASP A 39 29.93 8.32 22.82
C ASP A 39 28.59 8.00 23.52
N GLY A 40 27.61 7.48 22.79
CA GLY A 40 26.27 7.16 23.28
C GLY A 40 25.39 8.38 23.54
N ARG A 41 25.85 9.60 23.19
CA ARG A 41 25.06 10.84 23.33
C ARG A 41 24.20 11.07 22.08
N PRO A 42 23.07 11.80 22.20
CA PRO A 42 22.26 12.17 21.04
C PRO A 42 23.09 12.86 19.95
N ALA A 43 22.93 12.44 18.70
CA ALA A 43 23.50 13.07 17.51
C ALA A 43 22.73 14.36 17.21
N LEU A 44 22.94 15.37 18.07
CA LEU A 44 22.35 16.69 18.02
C LEU A 44 23.42 17.74 18.28
N GLN A 45 23.37 18.84 17.54
CA GLN A 45 24.21 20.00 17.74
C GLN A 45 23.46 21.27 17.41
N LEU A 46 23.61 22.29 18.25
CA LEU A 46 23.16 23.65 17.98
C LEU A 46 24.37 24.57 17.88
N ILE A 47 24.67 25.07 16.68
CA ILE A 47 25.70 26.08 16.47
C ILE A 47 25.04 27.46 16.56
N ALA A 48 25.32 28.21 17.61
CA ALA A 48 24.68 29.48 17.91
C ALA A 48 25.62 30.67 17.68
N SER A 49 25.13 31.72 17.02
CA SER A 49 25.78 33.03 16.95
C SER A 49 24.93 34.09 17.67
N ASP A 50 25.41 35.33 17.67
CA ASP A 50 24.67 36.52 18.11
C ASP A 50 23.28 36.65 17.46
N LYS A 51 23.18 36.48 16.12
CA LYS A 51 21.95 36.69 15.34
C LYS A 51 21.12 35.42 15.13
N GLY A 52 21.75 34.31 14.76
CA GLY A 52 21.04 33.09 14.36
C GLY A 52 21.61 31.84 15.00
N ALA A 53 21.06 30.69 14.62
CA ALA A 53 21.66 29.40 14.93
C ALA A 53 21.41 28.38 13.81
N ILE A 54 22.21 27.32 13.78
CA ILE A 54 21.98 26.13 12.97
C ILE A 54 21.75 24.96 13.92
N LEU A 55 20.59 24.32 13.83
CA LEU A 55 20.25 23.10 14.55
C LEU A 55 20.42 21.91 13.60
N GLN A 56 21.31 21.00 13.96
CA GLN A 56 21.49 19.72 13.30
C GLN A 56 21.10 18.62 14.27
N LEU A 57 20.23 17.71 13.85
CA LEU A 57 19.90 16.53 14.65
C LEU A 57 19.48 15.36 13.77
N SER A 58 19.74 14.16 14.27
CA SER A 58 19.26 12.92 13.67
C SER A 58 18.41 12.15 14.66
N SER A 59 17.26 11.68 14.19
CA SER A 59 16.32 10.87 14.96
C SER A 59 16.07 9.55 14.25
N GLN A 60 15.53 8.60 15.00
CA GLN A 60 15.13 7.29 14.50
C GLN A 60 13.82 6.87 15.17
N TRP A 61 12.99 6.14 14.44
CA TRP A 61 11.79 5.52 15.01
C TRP A 61 12.00 4.01 15.09
N SER A 62 12.58 3.58 16.21
CA SER A 62 13.02 2.20 16.40
C SER A 62 12.85 1.73 17.84
N VAL A 63 13.03 0.43 18.07
CA VAL A 63 13.07 -0.15 19.41
C VAL A 63 14.53 -0.44 19.77
N LYS A 64 14.98 0.03 20.94
CA LYS A 64 16.33 -0.27 21.42
C LYS A 64 16.51 -1.77 21.65
N SER A 65 17.67 -2.31 21.30
CA SER A 65 17.98 -3.74 21.49
C SER A 65 17.83 -4.20 22.94
N SER A 66 18.12 -3.34 23.92
CA SER A 66 17.91 -3.64 25.35
C SER A 66 16.42 -3.84 25.70
N ILE A 67 15.53 -3.10 25.04
CA ILE A 67 14.08 -3.26 25.19
C ILE A 67 13.65 -4.56 24.52
N LEU A 68 14.11 -4.86 23.30
CA LEU A 68 13.81 -6.11 22.60
C LEU A 68 14.21 -7.35 23.42
N ASN A 69 15.37 -7.32 24.07
CA ASN A 69 15.80 -8.41 24.94
C ASN A 69 14.87 -8.58 26.16
N SER A 70 14.47 -7.46 26.77
CA SER A 70 13.54 -7.45 27.91
C SER A 70 12.13 -7.89 27.50
N LEU A 71 11.70 -7.61 26.26
CA LEU A 71 10.40 -8.03 25.74
C LEU A 71 10.29 -9.56 25.69
N LYS A 72 11.38 -10.28 25.38
CA LYS A 72 11.33 -11.75 25.41
C LYS A 72 11.07 -12.30 26.81
N ASP A 73 11.63 -11.66 27.84
CA ASP A 73 11.35 -12.01 29.24
C ASP A 73 9.88 -11.78 29.56
N ASP A 74 9.38 -10.58 29.28
CA ASP A 74 7.98 -10.23 29.52
C ASP A 74 7.00 -11.15 28.77
N LEU A 75 7.31 -11.50 27.51
CA LEU A 75 6.49 -12.40 26.69
C LEU A 75 6.50 -13.84 27.20
N SER A 76 7.66 -14.37 27.62
CA SER A 76 7.72 -15.71 28.22
C SER A 76 6.96 -15.81 29.54
N GLY A 77 6.94 -14.73 30.33
CA GLY A 77 6.13 -14.65 31.55
C GLY A 77 4.63 -14.58 31.26
N LYS A 78 4.24 -13.89 30.18
CA LYS A 78 2.84 -13.75 29.76
C LYS A 78 2.28 -15.01 29.07
N PHE A 79 3.10 -15.68 28.27
CA PHE A 79 2.75 -16.88 27.50
C PHE A 79 3.57 -18.06 28.02
N GLN A 80 3.09 -18.67 29.11
CA GLN A 80 3.78 -19.76 29.82
C GLN A 80 3.97 -21.01 28.96
N GLU A 81 3.20 -21.14 27.88
CA GLU A 81 3.35 -22.22 26.90
C GLU A 81 4.59 -22.06 25.99
N LEU A 82 5.23 -20.88 26.00
CA LEU A 82 6.39 -20.58 25.17
C LEU A 82 7.69 -20.59 25.96
N GLN A 83 8.72 -21.23 25.41
CA GLN A 83 10.09 -21.10 25.89
C GLN A 83 10.71 -19.79 25.36
N LYS A 84 11.37 -19.03 26.22
CA LYS A 84 11.98 -17.73 25.90
C LYS A 84 12.88 -17.80 24.65
N GLU A 85 13.64 -18.87 24.51
CA GLU A 85 14.59 -19.09 23.41
C GLU A 85 13.88 -19.27 22.06
N LEU A 86 12.63 -19.75 22.07
CA LEU A 86 11.82 -19.97 20.88
C LEU A 86 11.03 -18.71 20.46
N ILE A 87 10.93 -17.71 21.33
CA ILE A 87 10.24 -16.44 21.03
C ILE A 87 11.03 -15.66 19.97
N ARG A 88 10.39 -15.47 18.82
CA ARG A 88 10.88 -14.63 17.72
C ARG A 88 10.21 -13.27 17.78
N LEU A 89 11.04 -12.22 17.71
CA LEU A 89 10.58 -10.83 17.60
C LEU A 89 10.91 -10.35 16.19
N SER A 90 9.90 -9.84 15.50
CA SER A 90 10.04 -9.26 14.16
C SER A 90 9.43 -7.85 14.15
N PRO A 91 10.04 -6.87 13.45
CA PRO A 91 9.39 -5.58 13.28
C PRO A 91 8.10 -5.77 12.48
N ALA A 92 7.05 -5.05 12.87
CA ALA A 92 5.85 -4.95 12.05
C ALA A 92 6.18 -4.25 10.72
N GLN A 93 5.52 -4.67 9.64
CA GLN A 93 5.75 -4.13 8.30
C GLN A 93 5.08 -2.77 8.16
N ILE A 94 5.70 -1.72 8.70
CA ILE A 94 5.20 -0.35 8.58
C ILE A 94 5.89 0.41 7.45
N SER A 95 5.12 1.24 6.77
CA SER A 95 5.60 2.23 5.80
C SER A 95 5.77 3.55 6.52
N VAL A 96 6.98 4.12 6.51
CA VAL A 96 7.28 5.42 7.12
C VAL A 96 8.04 6.27 6.11
N SER A 97 7.41 7.32 5.60
CA SER A 97 8.02 8.18 4.58
C SER A 97 8.56 9.48 5.17
N GLU A 98 7.95 10.00 6.24
CA GLU A 98 8.22 11.36 6.71
C GLU A 98 8.40 11.44 8.23
N ALA A 99 9.34 12.29 8.63
CA ALA A 99 9.47 12.80 9.98
C ALA A 99 9.52 14.33 9.95
N THR A 100 8.88 14.96 10.93
CA THR A 100 8.77 16.42 10.99
C THR A 100 9.24 16.94 12.34
N LEU A 101 10.06 17.99 12.29
CA LEU A 101 10.52 18.74 13.46
C LEU A 101 9.61 19.95 13.68
N PHE A 102 9.07 20.07 14.89
CA PHE A 102 8.15 21.13 15.29
C PHE A 102 8.72 21.96 16.43
N LEU A 103 8.42 23.26 16.42
CA LEU A 103 8.71 24.17 17.52
C LEU A 103 7.44 24.82 18.03
N ALA A 104 7.32 24.96 19.35
CA ALA A 104 6.23 25.70 19.97
C ALA A 104 6.38 27.21 19.72
N ASP A 105 5.27 27.88 19.49
CA ASP A 105 5.18 29.33 19.45
C ASP A 105 5.02 29.93 20.86
N LYS A 106 4.64 31.21 20.94
CA LYS A 106 4.43 31.89 22.25
C LYS A 106 3.16 31.43 22.97
N SER A 107 2.18 30.89 22.25
CA SER A 107 0.94 30.34 22.78
C SER A 107 1.04 28.87 23.18
N GLY A 108 2.12 28.20 22.77
CA GLY A 108 2.33 26.76 22.99
C GLY A 108 1.88 25.90 21.82
N GLU A 109 1.39 26.51 20.74
CA GLU A 109 1.02 25.83 19.51
C GLU A 109 2.26 25.48 18.69
N PHE A 110 2.27 24.29 18.08
CA PHE A 110 3.42 23.82 17.31
C PHE A 110 3.34 24.26 15.85
N TYR A 111 4.45 24.77 15.33
CA TYR A 111 4.65 24.97 13.89
C TYR A 111 5.86 24.19 13.39
N GLU A 112 5.82 23.82 12.11
CA GLU A 112 6.87 23.05 11.47
C GLU A 112 8.14 23.90 11.28
N LEU A 113 9.27 23.37 11.73
CA LEU A 113 10.60 23.87 11.38
C LEU A 113 11.12 23.25 10.08
N GLN A 114 11.00 21.94 9.95
CA GLN A 114 11.46 21.17 8.79
C GLN A 114 10.82 19.79 8.77
N SER A 115 10.42 19.32 7.60
CA SER A 115 10.15 17.89 7.34
C SER A 115 11.32 17.24 6.60
N ALA A 116 11.56 15.97 6.89
CA ALA A 116 12.61 15.15 6.32
C ALA A 116 12.04 13.79 5.90
N GLN A 117 12.53 13.26 4.78
CA GLN A 117 12.26 11.88 4.42
C GLN A 117 13.01 10.95 5.37
N THR A 118 12.40 9.81 5.71
CA THR A 118 13.09 8.79 6.50
C THR A 118 13.86 7.82 5.60
N SER A 119 14.69 6.96 6.18
CA SER A 119 15.35 5.86 5.45
C SER A 119 14.38 4.88 4.78
N GLY A 120 13.10 4.88 5.12
CA GLY A 120 12.08 3.98 4.55
C GLY A 120 12.15 2.54 5.06
N PHE A 121 13.14 2.22 5.89
CA PHE A 121 13.30 0.93 6.58
C PHE A 121 13.81 1.15 8.02
N PRO A 122 13.44 0.28 8.98
CA PRO A 122 13.94 0.37 10.35
C PRO A 122 15.47 0.46 10.40
N PRO A 123 16.05 1.42 11.14
CA PRO A 123 15.45 2.19 12.23
C PRO A 123 14.69 3.49 11.84
N PHE A 124 14.28 3.68 10.59
CA PHE A 124 13.56 4.86 10.09
C PHE A 124 14.27 6.17 10.48
N THR A 125 15.54 6.28 10.10
CA THR A 125 16.36 7.44 10.41
C THR A 125 15.89 8.67 9.63
N ALA A 126 15.83 9.82 10.28
CA ALA A 126 15.58 11.11 9.67
C ALA A 126 16.61 12.14 10.16
N MET A 127 17.07 13.00 9.25
CA MET A 127 18.08 14.03 9.53
C MET A 127 17.51 15.43 9.27
N PHE A 128 17.75 16.33 10.21
CA PHE A 128 17.31 17.72 10.16
C PHE A 128 18.52 18.67 10.21
N ASN A 129 18.44 19.76 9.46
CA ASN A 129 19.44 20.82 9.40
C ASN A 129 18.73 22.16 9.21
N VAL A 130 18.40 22.81 10.32
CA VAL A 130 17.50 23.96 10.39
C VAL A 130 18.28 25.22 10.71
N LYS A 131 18.10 26.27 9.91
CA LYS A 131 18.52 27.63 10.29
C LYS A 131 17.44 28.29 11.14
N LEU A 132 17.82 28.80 12.30
CA LEU A 132 16.93 29.41 13.28
C LEU A 132 17.17 30.93 13.33
N ASN A 133 16.08 31.69 13.42
CA ASN A 133 16.15 33.11 13.80
C ASN A 133 16.50 33.25 15.29
N SER A 134 16.77 34.47 15.73
CA SER A 134 17.09 34.80 17.13
C SER A 134 16.03 34.32 18.14
N GLY A 135 14.74 34.44 17.83
CA GLY A 135 13.64 34.01 18.71
C GLY A 135 13.55 32.49 18.85
N ASP A 136 13.68 31.75 17.75
CA ASP A 136 13.57 30.30 17.72
C ASP A 136 14.81 29.63 18.29
N LYS A 137 15.98 30.24 18.09
CA LYS A 137 17.22 29.88 18.79
C LYS A 137 17.01 29.82 20.31
N VAL A 138 16.43 30.87 20.91
CA VAL A 138 16.21 30.92 22.37
C VAL A 138 15.29 29.80 22.83
N LYS A 139 14.24 29.48 22.07
CA LYS A 139 13.33 28.37 22.39
C LYS A 139 14.05 27.02 22.29
N VAL A 140 14.80 26.76 21.22
CA VAL A 140 15.57 25.52 21.06
C VAL A 140 16.57 25.37 22.21
N ILE A 141 17.32 26.43 22.56
CA ILE A 141 18.21 26.44 23.74
C ILE A 141 17.43 26.07 25.00
N SER A 142 16.24 26.63 25.22
CA SER A 142 15.42 26.28 26.39
C SER A 142 15.01 24.81 26.40
N SER A 143 14.72 24.22 25.25
CA SER A 143 14.38 22.80 25.12
C SER A 143 15.56 21.89 25.44
N LEU A 144 16.74 22.23 24.92
CA LEU A 144 17.99 21.52 25.23
C LEU A 144 18.35 21.61 26.73
N ASN A 145 17.94 22.69 27.40
CA ASN A 145 18.07 22.84 28.85
C ASN A 145 16.93 22.16 29.64
N GLY A 146 16.11 21.33 29.00
CA GLY A 146 15.09 20.52 29.66
C GLY A 146 13.68 21.11 29.68
N LYS A 147 13.44 22.26 29.01
CA LYS A 147 12.08 22.78 28.88
C LYS A 147 11.27 21.87 27.94
N GLN A 148 10.27 21.22 28.51
CA GLN A 148 9.36 20.32 27.81
C GLN A 148 8.36 21.07 26.93
N ASN A 149 7.79 20.36 25.97
CA ASN A 149 6.79 20.78 24.99
C ASN A 149 7.23 22.02 24.21
N VAL A 150 8.52 22.07 23.84
CA VAL A 150 9.08 23.16 23.04
C VAL A 150 9.52 22.67 21.67
N LEU A 151 10.27 21.57 21.61
CA LEU A 151 10.83 21.03 20.37
C LEU A 151 10.45 19.54 20.26
N LEU A 152 9.68 19.19 19.24
CA LEU A 152 9.18 17.83 19.02
C LEU A 152 9.66 17.29 17.69
N VAL A 153 9.89 15.99 17.64
CA VAL A 153 9.92 15.24 16.38
C VAL A 153 8.68 14.35 16.31
N SER A 154 7.97 14.35 15.18
CA SER A 154 6.86 13.44 14.89
C SER A 154 7.18 12.60 13.67
N TYR A 155 6.81 11.33 13.73
CA TYR A 155 6.87 10.39 12.62
C TYR A 155 5.45 10.00 12.22
N LYS A 156 5.25 9.88 10.90
CA LYS A 156 4.01 9.36 10.32
C LYS A 156 4.27 8.09 9.54
N GLY A 157 3.43 7.10 9.74
CA GLY A 157 3.50 5.86 8.98
C GLY A 157 2.14 5.20 8.78
N SER A 158 2.14 4.08 8.09
CA SER A 158 0.97 3.22 7.95
C SER A 158 1.34 1.76 8.18
N LEU A 159 0.39 1.02 8.75
CA LEU A 159 0.48 -0.43 8.93
C LEU A 159 -0.63 -1.11 8.13
N PRO A 160 -0.33 -2.00 7.17
CA PRO A 160 -1.33 -2.87 6.58
C PRO A 160 -1.86 -3.84 7.65
N VAL A 161 -3.18 -3.84 7.86
CA VAL A 161 -3.86 -4.74 8.79
C VAL A 161 -4.96 -5.51 8.06
N GLU A 162 -5.04 -6.81 8.32
CA GLU A 162 -6.17 -7.62 7.85
C GLU A 162 -7.39 -7.32 8.71
N ARG A 163 -8.51 -6.96 8.07
CA ARG A 163 -9.80 -6.78 8.72
C ARG A 163 -10.83 -7.70 8.09
N GLY A 164 -11.69 -8.28 8.93
CA GLY A 164 -12.64 -9.29 8.49
C GLY A 164 -14.11 -8.96 8.81
N VAL A 165 -14.98 -9.53 7.99
CA VAL A 165 -16.42 -9.63 8.27
C VAL A 165 -16.80 -11.11 8.27
N LYS A 166 -17.55 -11.51 9.30
CA LYS A 166 -18.20 -12.79 9.39
C LYS A 166 -19.71 -12.59 9.38
N VAL A 167 -20.39 -13.30 8.49
CA VAL A 167 -21.85 -13.40 8.47
C VAL A 167 -22.24 -14.86 8.67
N LEU A 168 -23.07 -15.10 9.68
CA LEU A 168 -23.71 -16.37 9.95
C LEU A 168 -25.22 -16.23 9.69
N ILE A 169 -25.76 -17.05 8.80
CA ILE A 169 -27.19 -17.20 8.56
C ILE A 169 -27.59 -18.59 9.04
N PHE A 170 -28.53 -18.66 9.97
CA PHE A 170 -28.94 -19.94 10.57
C PHE A 170 -30.42 -19.96 10.94
N GLY A 171 -31.01 -21.14 10.99
CA GLY A 171 -32.39 -21.32 11.40
C GLY A 171 -33.02 -22.58 10.82
N ASP A 172 -34.35 -22.64 10.86
CA ASP A 172 -35.13 -23.76 10.38
C ASP A 172 -35.98 -23.31 9.18
N VAL A 173 -35.74 -23.92 8.02
CA VAL A 173 -36.44 -23.64 6.77
C VAL A 173 -37.45 -24.72 6.39
N SER A 174 -37.87 -25.57 7.34
CA SER A 174 -38.78 -26.70 7.10
C SER A 174 -40.05 -26.27 6.38
N ARG A 175 -40.61 -25.12 6.80
CA ARG A 175 -41.88 -24.61 6.27
C ARG A 175 -41.71 -24.17 4.83
N GLU A 176 -40.63 -23.46 4.56
CA GLU A 176 -40.29 -22.93 3.25
C GLU A 176 -39.99 -24.05 2.27
N ILE A 177 -39.14 -25.02 2.64
CA ILE A 177 -38.72 -26.10 1.72
C ILE A 177 -39.85 -27.11 1.42
N SER A 178 -40.83 -27.27 2.31
CA SER A 178 -41.91 -28.27 2.16
C SER A 178 -42.82 -28.04 0.95
N VAL A 179 -42.82 -26.82 0.40
CA VAL A 179 -43.66 -26.40 -0.71
C VAL A 179 -42.87 -26.10 -1.99
N LEU A 180 -41.55 -26.30 -2.00
CA LEU A 180 -40.69 -25.98 -3.14
C LEU A 180 -40.60 -27.14 -4.14
N ASP A 181 -40.47 -26.78 -5.41
CA ASP A 181 -40.20 -27.75 -6.47
C ASP A 181 -38.77 -28.31 -6.37
N LYS A 182 -38.60 -29.60 -6.66
CA LYS A 182 -37.28 -30.26 -6.68
C LYS A 182 -36.32 -29.67 -7.70
N SER A 183 -36.81 -28.96 -8.72
CA SER A 183 -36.01 -28.25 -9.72
C SER A 183 -35.88 -26.75 -9.46
N ILE A 184 -36.07 -26.28 -8.21
CA ILE A 184 -35.93 -24.86 -7.85
C ILE A 184 -34.59 -24.29 -8.33
N SER A 185 -34.65 -23.11 -8.94
CA SER A 185 -33.46 -22.36 -9.36
C SER A 185 -32.75 -21.71 -8.18
N LEU A 186 -31.48 -21.33 -8.37
CA LEU A 186 -30.73 -20.60 -7.33
C LEU A 186 -31.36 -19.23 -7.01
N GLU A 187 -31.96 -18.56 -8.00
CA GLU A 187 -32.62 -17.26 -7.86
C GLU A 187 -33.89 -17.37 -7.01
N GLU A 188 -34.72 -18.39 -7.26
CA GLU A 188 -35.89 -18.68 -6.44
C GLU A 188 -35.49 -19.07 -5.01
N ALA A 189 -34.45 -19.89 -4.85
CA ALA A 189 -33.92 -20.24 -3.53
C ALA A 189 -33.38 -19.01 -2.78
N LEU A 190 -32.78 -18.04 -3.47
CA LEU A 190 -32.34 -16.78 -2.88
C LEU A 190 -33.53 -15.97 -2.36
N ALA A 191 -34.61 -15.86 -3.14
CA ALA A 191 -35.84 -15.20 -2.71
C ALA A 191 -36.46 -15.88 -1.47
N VAL A 192 -36.37 -17.22 -1.38
CA VAL A 192 -36.77 -17.97 -0.18
C VAL A 192 -35.92 -17.59 1.04
N VAL A 193 -34.59 -17.51 0.90
CA VAL A 193 -33.71 -17.07 1.99
C VAL A 193 -34.10 -15.67 2.47
N GLU A 194 -34.31 -14.73 1.56
CA GLU A 194 -34.70 -13.35 1.91
C GLU A 194 -36.07 -13.30 2.60
N SER A 195 -37.03 -14.07 2.10
CA SER A 195 -38.34 -14.20 2.75
C SER A 195 -38.22 -14.79 4.16
N ALA A 196 -37.42 -15.84 4.33
CA ALA A 196 -37.23 -16.51 5.61
C ALA A 196 -36.53 -15.60 6.63
N ILE A 197 -35.56 -14.79 6.20
CA ILE A 197 -34.93 -13.77 7.05
C ILE A 197 -35.96 -12.71 7.46
N SER A 198 -36.71 -12.14 6.51
CA SER A 198 -37.69 -11.09 6.80
C SER A 198 -38.85 -11.54 7.71
N LYS A 199 -39.21 -12.83 7.66
CA LYS A 199 -40.26 -13.44 8.49
C LYS A 199 -39.73 -14.02 9.81
N GLY A 200 -38.42 -13.97 10.05
CA GLY A 200 -37.78 -14.49 11.26
C GLY A 200 -37.60 -16.02 11.31
N GLY A 201 -37.77 -16.73 10.19
CA GLY A 201 -37.44 -18.15 10.06
C GLY A 201 -35.92 -18.41 9.99
N LEU A 202 -35.16 -17.43 9.47
CA LEU A 202 -33.70 -17.39 9.51
C LEU A 202 -33.23 -16.18 10.31
N SER A 203 -32.24 -16.41 11.18
CA SER A 203 -31.51 -15.38 11.91
C SER A 203 -30.20 -15.05 11.20
N VAL A 204 -29.76 -13.79 11.33
CA VAL A 204 -28.49 -13.30 10.78
C VAL A 204 -27.66 -12.73 11.92
N GLU A 205 -26.49 -13.31 12.14
CA GLU A 205 -25.47 -12.77 13.02
C GLU A 205 -24.32 -12.20 12.19
N LYS A 206 -23.90 -10.98 12.56
CA LYS A 206 -22.78 -10.28 11.92
C LYS A 206 -21.73 -9.96 12.97
N SER A 207 -20.48 -10.28 12.66
CA SER A 207 -19.31 -9.90 13.44
C SER A 207 -18.30 -9.25 12.50
N GLU A 208 -17.82 -8.07 12.84
CA GLU A 208 -16.93 -7.27 12.00
C GLU A 208 -15.80 -6.68 12.83
N ASP A 209 -14.62 -6.58 12.21
CA ASP A 209 -13.51 -5.81 12.77
C ASP A 209 -13.77 -4.29 12.59
N GLU A 210 -13.22 -3.45 13.48
CA GLU A 210 -13.41 -2.00 13.41
C GLU A 210 -12.86 -1.42 12.11
N GLY A 211 -13.62 -0.52 11.47
CA GLY A 211 -13.21 0.21 10.27
C GLY A 211 -13.08 -0.64 9.00
N VAL A 212 -13.77 -1.77 8.92
CA VAL A 212 -13.99 -2.50 7.65
C VAL A 212 -14.84 -1.67 6.69
N SER A 213 -14.52 -1.74 5.39
CA SER A 213 -15.24 -1.08 4.31
C SER A 213 -16.70 -1.55 4.18
N GLN A 214 -17.57 -0.65 3.72
CA GLN A 214 -18.97 -0.99 3.46
C GLN A 214 -19.10 -2.03 2.34
N ASP A 215 -18.24 -1.95 1.32
CA ASP A 215 -18.22 -2.87 0.19
C ASP A 215 -17.96 -4.31 0.63
N LEU A 216 -16.99 -4.53 1.54
CA LEU A 216 -16.73 -5.87 2.08
C LEU A 216 -17.92 -6.38 2.90
N LYS A 217 -18.57 -5.53 3.69
CA LYS A 217 -19.76 -5.90 4.48
C LYS A 217 -20.90 -6.36 3.57
N ASP A 218 -21.19 -5.58 2.53
CA ASP A 218 -22.28 -5.86 1.59
C ASP A 218 -21.99 -7.10 0.74
N ASP A 219 -20.76 -7.25 0.24
CA ASP A 219 -20.33 -8.45 -0.50
C ASP A 219 -20.41 -9.71 0.36
N THR A 220 -19.93 -9.66 1.60
CA THR A 220 -19.94 -10.79 2.54
C THR A 220 -21.37 -11.21 2.86
N TYR A 221 -22.26 -10.24 3.10
CA TYR A 221 -23.67 -10.50 3.37
C TYR A 221 -24.38 -11.13 2.16
N ARG A 222 -24.14 -10.60 0.96
CA ARG A 222 -24.66 -11.18 -0.29
C ARG A 222 -24.17 -12.62 -0.49
N LYS A 223 -22.87 -12.88 -0.33
CA LYS A 223 -22.27 -14.22 -0.41
C LYS A 223 -22.86 -15.19 0.61
N ALA A 224 -23.16 -14.73 1.82
CA ALA A 224 -23.79 -15.56 2.85
C ALA A 224 -25.20 -16.00 2.43
N LYS A 225 -25.99 -15.09 1.82
CA LYS A 225 -27.31 -15.41 1.24
C LYS A 225 -27.21 -16.38 0.07
N GLU A 226 -26.25 -16.19 -0.84
CA GLU A 226 -26.03 -17.10 -1.98
C GLU A 226 -25.63 -18.51 -1.52
N LYS A 227 -24.79 -18.61 -0.49
CA LYS A 227 -24.40 -19.90 0.12
C LYS A 227 -25.60 -20.57 0.81
N ALA A 228 -26.40 -19.81 1.53
CA ALA A 228 -27.65 -20.27 2.13
C ALA A 228 -28.64 -20.79 1.06
N ALA A 229 -28.81 -20.06 -0.05
CA ALA A 229 -29.66 -20.46 -1.16
C ALA A 229 -29.16 -21.74 -1.84
N SER A 230 -27.85 -21.87 -2.04
CA SER A 230 -27.23 -23.08 -2.60
C SER A 230 -27.46 -24.31 -1.71
N ALA A 231 -27.46 -24.13 -0.38
CA ALA A 231 -27.80 -25.17 0.55
C ALA A 231 -29.29 -25.57 0.47
N ILE A 232 -30.22 -24.61 0.32
CA ILE A 232 -31.64 -24.90 0.06
C ILE A 232 -31.82 -25.74 -1.21
N VAL A 233 -31.20 -25.34 -2.32
CA VAL A 233 -31.26 -26.13 -3.59
C VAL A 233 -30.76 -27.56 -3.36
N SER A 234 -29.68 -27.73 -2.60
CA SER A 234 -29.09 -29.05 -2.30
C SER A 234 -29.98 -29.92 -1.40
N ILE A 235 -30.70 -29.30 -0.45
CA ILE A 235 -31.67 -29.97 0.42
C ILE A 235 -32.89 -30.43 -0.40
N VAL A 236 -33.45 -29.53 -1.21
CA VAL A 236 -34.69 -29.76 -1.98
C VAL A 236 -34.48 -30.77 -3.13
N SER A 237 -33.32 -30.73 -3.79
CA SER A 237 -32.98 -31.68 -4.86
C SER A 237 -32.63 -33.09 -4.37
N GLY A 238 -32.48 -33.29 -3.05
CA GLY A 238 -32.14 -34.59 -2.46
C GLY A 238 -30.68 -35.02 -2.70
N ASN A 239 -29.81 -34.13 -3.19
CA ASN A 239 -28.39 -34.39 -3.45
C ASN A 239 -27.50 -34.26 -2.20
N SER A 240 -28.09 -34.09 -1.03
CA SER A 240 -27.35 -33.85 0.20
C SER A 240 -27.08 -35.14 0.96
N GLY A 241 -25.81 -35.43 1.24
CA GLY A 241 -25.37 -36.31 2.32
C GLY A 241 -25.66 -35.74 3.73
N HIS A 242 -26.46 -34.68 3.81
CA HIS A 242 -26.93 -34.07 5.05
C HIS A 242 -28.30 -34.68 5.34
N SER A 243 -28.33 -35.55 6.34
CA SER A 243 -29.53 -36.26 6.77
C SER A 243 -30.69 -35.29 7.08
N GLY A 244 -31.67 -35.17 6.18
CA GLY A 244 -33.08 -34.84 6.46
C GLY A 244 -33.43 -33.68 7.40
N GLN A 245 -32.50 -32.81 7.77
CA GLN A 245 -32.73 -31.73 8.72
C GLN A 245 -32.83 -30.42 7.94
N ALA A 246 -34.01 -29.80 8.01
CA ALA A 246 -34.27 -28.48 7.46
C ALA A 246 -33.56 -27.34 8.22
N LYS A 247 -32.55 -27.68 9.03
CA LYS A 247 -31.71 -26.71 9.72
C LYS A 247 -30.66 -26.20 8.75
N LEU A 248 -30.74 -24.91 8.46
CA LEU A 248 -29.80 -24.21 7.63
C LEU A 248 -28.74 -23.59 8.53
N GLU A 249 -27.48 -23.77 8.18
CA GLU A 249 -26.37 -23.02 8.76
C GLU A 249 -25.38 -22.64 7.65
N SER A 250 -25.19 -21.35 7.45
CA SER A 250 -24.30 -20.80 6.43
C SER A 250 -23.41 -19.75 7.07
N THR A 251 -22.11 -20.05 7.17
CA THR A 251 -21.09 -19.08 7.57
C THR A 251 -20.27 -18.65 6.36
N VAL A 252 -20.10 -17.34 6.20
CA VAL A 252 -19.13 -16.74 5.28
C VAL A 252 -18.23 -15.79 6.08
N TYR A 253 -16.92 -15.93 5.88
CA TYR A 253 -15.91 -15.04 6.41
C TYR A 253 -15.07 -14.51 5.25
N ARG A 254 -14.86 -13.20 5.21
CA ARG A 254 -14.08 -12.52 4.16
C ARG A 254 -13.24 -11.43 4.81
N THR A 255 -12.11 -11.13 4.19
CA THR A 255 -11.16 -10.15 4.68
C THR A 255 -10.77 -9.15 3.59
N GLU A 256 -10.27 -8.00 4.04
CA GLU A 256 -9.58 -7.01 3.24
C GLU A 256 -8.32 -6.54 3.97
N THR A 257 -7.41 -5.93 3.23
CA THR A 257 -6.25 -5.23 3.80
C THR A 257 -6.58 -3.76 3.93
N ALA A 258 -6.61 -3.24 5.15
CA ALA A 258 -6.78 -1.81 5.44
C ALA A 258 -5.44 -1.18 5.87
N GLN A 259 -5.27 0.13 5.63
CA GLN A 259 -4.11 0.89 6.11
C GLN A 259 -4.45 1.59 7.43
N LEU A 260 -3.83 1.16 8.51
CA LEU A 260 -3.93 1.82 9.81
C LEU A 260 -2.90 2.96 9.88
N SER A 261 -3.38 4.19 10.00
CA SER A 261 -2.50 5.37 10.16
C SER A 261 -1.82 5.35 11.52
N LEU A 262 -0.50 5.56 11.52
CA LEU A 262 0.34 5.61 12.70
C LEU A 262 0.96 6.99 12.82
N GLU A 263 0.94 7.54 14.03
CA GLU A 263 1.67 8.75 14.37
C GLU A 263 2.35 8.58 15.73
N SER A 264 3.62 8.97 15.82
CA SER A 264 4.36 8.92 17.08
C SER A 264 5.30 10.10 17.21
N SER A 265 5.23 10.77 18.36
CA SER A 265 5.97 11.99 18.65
C SER A 265 6.84 11.86 19.90
N ALA A 266 8.01 12.47 19.87
CA ALA A 266 8.92 12.58 21.00
C ALA A 266 9.33 14.04 21.24
N ASP A 267 9.35 14.41 22.51
CA ASP A 267 9.92 15.67 22.97
C ASP A 267 11.43 15.54 23.07
N ILE A 268 12.16 16.42 22.38
CA ILE A 268 13.63 16.38 22.32
C ILE A 268 14.26 16.63 23.69
N SER A 269 13.60 17.37 24.59
CA SER A 269 14.07 17.54 25.97
C SER A 269 14.19 16.21 26.72
N SER A 270 13.38 15.20 26.36
CA SER A 270 13.42 13.87 26.97
C SER A 270 14.63 13.02 26.55
N TRP A 271 15.39 13.47 25.55
CA TRP A 271 16.58 12.76 25.07
C TRP A 271 17.80 12.98 25.96
N PHE A 272 17.79 14.02 26.78
CA PHE A 272 18.89 14.40 27.65
C PHE A 272 18.60 13.99 29.10
N ARG A 273 19.60 13.41 29.76
CA ARG A 273 19.53 13.12 31.20
C ARG A 273 20.02 14.35 31.95
N ASN A 274 19.31 14.76 33.00
CA ASN A 274 19.78 15.76 33.98
C ASN A 274 20.35 17.07 33.36
N GLY A 275 19.77 17.56 32.26
CA GLY A 275 20.18 18.84 31.66
C GLY A 275 21.44 18.82 30.80
N THR A 276 21.96 17.64 30.41
CA THR A 276 23.15 17.53 29.54
C THR A 276 22.94 18.06 28.12
N GLY A 277 21.76 18.53 27.74
CA GLY A 277 21.53 19.10 26.42
C GLY A 277 22.29 20.41 26.18
N ALA A 278 22.70 21.11 27.24
CA ALA A 278 23.58 22.28 27.13
C ALA A 278 24.94 21.95 26.49
N ASP A 279 25.47 20.74 26.70
CA ASP A 279 26.74 20.28 26.11
C ASP A 279 26.68 20.21 24.57
N HIS A 280 25.49 20.23 23.98
CA HIS A 280 25.26 20.18 22.54
C HIS A 280 25.19 21.57 21.89
N ILE A 281 25.34 22.64 22.68
CA ILE A 281 25.34 24.03 22.21
C ILE A 281 26.78 24.50 21.99
N ILE A 282 27.08 24.93 20.77
CA ILE A 282 28.39 25.49 20.39
C ILE A 282 28.19 26.95 20.04
N GLU A 283 28.81 27.85 20.82
CA GLU A 283 28.88 29.26 20.47
C GLU A 283 29.94 29.50 19.40
N THR A 284 29.61 30.29 18.38
CA THR A 284 30.54 30.69 17.32
C THR A 284 30.63 32.21 17.21
N GLY A 285 31.84 32.71 16.95
CA GLY A 285 32.08 34.12 16.62
C GLY A 285 31.71 34.49 15.18
N VAL A 286 31.31 33.53 14.35
CA VAL A 286 30.88 33.76 12.97
C VAL A 286 29.38 34.07 12.95
N THR A 287 28.99 35.21 12.36
CA THR A 287 27.57 35.58 12.23
C THR A 287 26.83 34.57 11.35
N ILE A 288 25.83 33.90 11.93
CA ILE A 288 24.87 33.09 11.18
C ILE A 288 23.74 34.02 10.76
N THR A 289 23.53 34.19 9.45
CA THR A 289 22.45 35.01 8.92
C THR A 289 21.10 34.38 9.25
N GLU A 290 20.16 35.21 9.71
CA GLU A 290 18.78 34.76 9.94
C GLU A 290 18.16 34.28 8.62
N PRO A 291 17.26 33.28 8.65
CA PRO A 291 16.54 32.89 7.46
C PRO A 291 15.72 34.08 6.96
N ASP A 292 15.63 34.24 5.63
CA ASP A 292 14.79 35.28 5.03
C ASP A 292 13.37 35.17 5.59
N LYS A 293 12.75 36.30 5.99
CA LYS A 293 11.43 36.33 6.65
C LYS A 293 10.30 35.68 5.85
N SER A 294 10.52 35.36 4.57
CA SER A 294 9.63 34.54 3.74
C SER A 294 9.60 33.04 4.13
N SER A 295 10.55 32.60 4.97
CA SER A 295 10.84 31.18 5.29
C SER A 295 10.35 30.70 6.66
N ILE A 296 9.93 31.60 7.57
CA ILE A 296 9.67 31.26 9.00
C ILE A 296 8.22 31.47 9.47
N THR A 297 7.27 31.62 8.55
CA THR A 297 5.85 31.57 8.93
C THR A 297 5.08 30.79 7.89
N LYS A 298 4.90 29.50 8.15
CA LYS A 298 3.65 28.83 7.79
C LYS A 298 2.88 28.61 9.09
N PRO A 299 1.84 29.42 9.37
CA PRO A 299 0.70 28.92 10.14
C PRO A 299 0.19 27.67 9.42
N VAL A 300 -0.49 26.76 10.14
CA VAL A 300 -1.25 25.66 9.53
C VAL A 300 -2.11 26.26 8.40
N GLY A 301 -1.71 25.99 7.15
CA GLY A 301 -2.17 26.72 5.97
C GLY A 301 -1.08 26.86 4.91
N GLN A 302 -1.14 25.97 3.92
CA GLN A 302 -0.43 25.97 2.63
C GLN A 302 0.45 27.20 2.30
N LYS A 303 1.75 26.96 2.14
CA LYS A 303 2.56 27.65 1.12
C LYS A 303 3.13 26.57 0.22
N THR A 304 2.52 26.47 -0.94
CA THR A 304 2.79 25.53 -2.02
C THR A 304 4.23 25.69 -2.53
N SER A 305 5.13 24.76 -2.17
CA SER A 305 5.80 24.07 -3.28
C SER A 305 4.65 23.55 -4.11
N GLU A 306 4.57 23.91 -5.39
CA GLU A 306 3.50 23.39 -6.20
C GLU A 306 3.69 21.88 -6.25
N THR A 307 2.90 21.18 -5.44
CA THR A 307 2.94 19.73 -5.37
C THR A 307 2.31 19.25 -6.65
N LYS A 308 3.12 18.62 -7.48
CA LYS A 308 2.62 17.95 -8.67
C LYS A 308 2.47 16.48 -8.33
N PHE A 309 1.41 15.90 -8.83
CA PHE A 309 1.14 14.49 -8.63
C PHE A 309 1.67 13.70 -9.81
N VAL A 310 2.17 12.51 -9.53
CA VAL A 310 2.55 11.51 -10.53
C VAL A 310 1.64 10.31 -10.35
N LYS A 311 0.95 9.91 -11.42
CA LYS A 311 0.10 8.72 -11.44
C LYS A 311 0.19 7.99 -12.76
N LEU A 312 -0.31 6.76 -12.79
CA LEU A 312 -0.54 6.02 -14.03
C LEU A 312 -1.86 6.47 -14.66
N GLY A 313 -1.83 6.76 -15.96
CA GLY A 313 -3.00 7.22 -16.74
C GLY A 313 -3.82 6.11 -17.39
N PHE A 314 -3.60 4.86 -16.99
CA PHE A 314 -4.17 3.69 -17.62
C PHE A 314 -4.42 2.58 -16.59
N ASP A 315 -5.25 1.60 -16.96
CA ASP A 315 -5.59 0.44 -16.13
C ASP A 315 -4.34 -0.42 -15.85
N THR A 316 -4.08 -0.67 -14.57
CA THR A 316 -2.90 -1.39 -14.05
C THR A 316 -3.11 -2.89 -13.93
N ASN A 317 -4.25 -3.42 -14.36
CA ASN A 317 -4.50 -4.85 -14.33
C ASN A 317 -3.45 -5.62 -15.17
N GLU A 318 -2.88 -6.67 -14.58
CA GLU A 318 -1.80 -7.49 -15.17
C GLU A 318 -0.55 -6.68 -15.61
N LEU A 319 -0.26 -5.54 -14.98
CA LEU A 319 0.90 -4.71 -15.34
C LEU A 319 2.23 -5.43 -15.02
N PRO A 320 3.14 -5.65 -16.00
CA PRO A 320 4.40 -6.35 -15.77
C PRO A 320 5.48 -5.47 -15.10
N VAL A 321 5.09 -4.50 -14.29
CA VAL A 321 5.98 -3.55 -13.59
C VAL A 321 6.02 -3.91 -12.10
N ALA A 322 7.22 -4.01 -11.53
CA ALA A 322 7.40 -4.21 -10.09
C ALA A 322 7.24 -2.89 -9.33
N PHE A 323 7.98 -1.86 -9.75
CA PHE A 323 7.88 -0.49 -9.23
C PHE A 323 8.55 0.50 -10.19
N ILE A 324 8.27 1.79 -9.99
CA ILE A 324 8.84 2.91 -10.76
C ILE A 324 9.47 3.87 -9.76
N ASP A 325 10.79 4.06 -9.85
CA ASP A 325 11.46 5.13 -9.11
C ASP A 325 11.32 6.44 -9.88
N LEU A 326 10.85 7.47 -9.20
CA LEU A 326 10.63 8.79 -9.73
C LEU A 326 11.66 9.74 -9.14
N LYS A 327 12.32 10.54 -9.98
CA LYS A 327 13.29 11.55 -9.53
C LYS A 327 13.01 12.89 -10.20
N LEU A 328 12.90 13.94 -9.39
CA LEU A 328 12.69 15.31 -9.82
C LEU A 328 13.68 16.22 -9.08
N GLY A 329 14.83 16.48 -9.70
CA GLY A 329 15.97 17.10 -9.01
C GLY A 329 16.45 16.21 -7.86
N GLU A 330 16.40 16.74 -6.63
CA GLU A 330 16.72 15.99 -5.41
C GLU A 330 15.50 15.23 -4.83
N ALA A 331 14.28 15.53 -5.29
CA ALA A 331 13.10 14.84 -4.82
C ALA A 331 12.99 13.45 -5.45
N VAL A 332 12.67 12.44 -4.63
CA VAL A 332 12.45 11.08 -5.09
C VAL A 332 11.12 10.55 -4.58
N ALA A 333 10.44 9.73 -5.37
CA ALA A 333 9.23 9.02 -4.99
C ALA A 333 9.20 7.64 -5.66
N LYS A 334 8.24 6.79 -5.28
CA LYS A 334 8.10 5.45 -5.84
C LYS A 334 6.63 5.13 -6.08
N LEU A 335 6.30 4.70 -7.30
CA LEU A 335 5.03 4.05 -7.61
C LEU A 335 5.24 2.53 -7.55
N ALA A 336 4.46 1.82 -6.73
CA ALA A 336 4.57 0.38 -6.58
C ALA A 336 3.20 -0.30 -6.62
N GLY A 337 3.17 -1.55 -7.12
CA GLY A 337 1.97 -2.36 -7.14
C GLY A 337 1.52 -2.81 -5.75
N PRO A 338 0.27 -3.33 -5.62
CA PRO A 338 -0.65 -3.64 -6.71
C PRO A 338 -1.43 -2.43 -7.25
N GLU A 339 -1.56 -1.34 -6.48
CA GLU A 339 -2.46 -0.23 -6.81
C GLU A 339 -1.77 0.91 -7.59
N PHE A 340 -0.44 1.04 -7.53
CA PHE A 340 0.30 2.16 -8.12
C PHE A 340 -0.32 3.52 -7.79
N ALA A 341 -0.64 3.71 -6.50
CA ALA A 341 -1.29 4.91 -5.98
C ALA A 341 -0.55 6.19 -6.38
N GLU A 342 -1.29 7.25 -6.67
CA GLU A 342 -0.75 8.57 -7.01
C GLU A 342 0.22 9.07 -5.93
N VAL A 343 1.37 9.61 -6.35
CA VAL A 343 2.40 10.14 -5.46
C VAL A 343 2.65 11.61 -5.70
N SER A 344 2.87 12.35 -4.62
CA SER A 344 3.17 13.78 -4.65
C SER A 344 4.68 14.03 -4.75
N LEU A 345 5.09 14.91 -5.66
CA LEU A 345 6.45 15.43 -5.75
C LEU A 345 6.46 16.96 -5.61
N PRO A 346 7.34 17.53 -4.75
CA PRO A 346 7.46 18.97 -4.62
C PRO A 346 8.20 19.57 -5.83
N VAL A 347 7.56 20.49 -6.55
CA VAL A 347 8.20 21.21 -7.66
C VAL A 347 8.74 22.56 -7.14
N LYS A 348 10.05 22.77 -7.32
CA LYS A 348 10.73 24.03 -6.92
C LYS A 348 11.10 24.92 -8.12
N ALA A 349 11.29 24.35 -9.31
CA ALA A 349 11.41 25.01 -10.61
C ALA A 349 11.36 23.94 -11.72
N VAL A 350 11.13 24.33 -12.98
CA VAL A 350 10.98 23.44 -14.14
C VAL A 350 12.10 22.40 -14.16
N SER A 351 11.74 21.16 -13.89
CA SER A 351 12.62 19.99 -13.86
C SER A 351 11.92 18.87 -14.61
N GLU A 352 12.66 18.17 -15.47
CA GLU A 352 12.18 16.95 -16.11
C GLU A 352 12.07 15.85 -15.04
N LEU A 353 10.96 15.13 -15.05
CA LEU A 353 10.78 13.95 -14.19
C LEU A 353 11.52 12.78 -14.83
N LEU A 354 12.50 12.21 -14.13
CA LEU A 354 13.11 10.94 -14.50
C LEU A 354 12.30 9.80 -13.89
N ALA A 355 11.70 8.95 -14.71
CA ALA A 355 11.03 7.72 -14.28
C ALA A 355 11.89 6.51 -14.66
N ILE A 356 12.18 5.66 -13.67
CA ILE A 356 13.01 4.45 -13.79
C ILE A 356 12.10 3.25 -13.50
N THR A 357 11.72 2.54 -14.56
CA THR A 357 10.79 1.41 -14.49
C THR A 357 11.54 0.12 -14.23
N ASN A 358 11.18 -0.57 -13.15
CA ASN A 358 11.68 -1.90 -12.80
C ASN A 358 10.59 -2.92 -13.11
N TYR A 359 10.91 -3.94 -13.90
CA TYR A 359 9.94 -4.92 -14.38
C TYR A 359 9.89 -6.18 -13.50
N THR A 360 8.75 -6.85 -13.48
CA THR A 360 8.54 -8.10 -12.72
C THR A 360 9.38 -9.27 -13.22
N ASP A 361 9.81 -9.22 -14.50
CA ASP A 361 10.69 -10.22 -15.10
C ASP A 361 12.16 -10.13 -14.65
N GLY A 362 12.52 -9.10 -13.86
CA GLY A 362 13.88 -8.85 -13.39
C GLY A 362 14.87 -8.42 -14.48
N GLY A 363 14.38 -8.07 -15.67
CA GLY A 363 15.22 -7.57 -16.76
C GLY A 363 15.74 -6.15 -16.53
N PRO A 364 16.52 -5.60 -17.47
CA PRO A 364 17.05 -4.24 -17.37
C PRO A 364 15.96 -3.19 -17.13
N VAL A 365 16.30 -2.16 -16.36
CA VAL A 365 15.40 -1.02 -16.14
C VAL A 365 15.19 -0.22 -17.43
N PHE A 366 14.07 0.49 -17.50
CA PHE A 366 13.81 1.47 -18.55
C PHE A 366 13.72 2.87 -17.94
N GLU A 367 14.48 3.81 -18.50
CA GLU A 367 14.52 5.19 -18.03
C GLU A 367 13.84 6.11 -19.05
N THR A 368 12.92 6.95 -18.60
CA THR A 368 12.33 8.01 -19.41
C THR A 368 12.44 9.36 -18.70
N ARG A 369 12.55 10.44 -19.49
CA ARG A 369 12.51 11.82 -18.99
C ARG A 369 11.26 12.50 -19.51
N LEU A 370 10.48 13.03 -18.59
CA LEU A 370 9.14 13.56 -18.87
C LEU A 370 9.08 15.03 -18.52
N SER A 371 8.83 15.84 -19.53
CA SER A 371 8.54 17.26 -19.36
C SER A 371 7.15 17.44 -18.76
N LEU A 372 7.01 18.41 -17.87
CA LEU A 372 5.71 18.80 -17.34
C LEU A 372 4.87 19.37 -18.49
N THR A 373 3.82 18.64 -18.86
CA THR A 373 2.95 18.98 -20.00
C THR A 373 1.75 19.84 -19.60
N ASP A 374 1.29 19.72 -18.34
CA ASP A 374 0.12 20.44 -17.81
C ASP A 374 0.34 20.98 -16.38
N SER A 375 -0.56 21.86 -15.94
CA SER A 375 -0.58 22.38 -14.55
C SER A 375 -0.98 21.33 -13.49
N GLY A 376 -1.39 20.12 -13.87
CA GLY A 376 -1.86 19.08 -12.94
C GLY A 376 -0.80 18.08 -12.43
N GLY A 377 0.39 18.03 -13.05
CA GLY A 377 1.43 17.04 -12.74
C GLY A 377 1.70 16.09 -13.90
N TRP A 378 2.22 14.89 -13.61
CA TRP A 378 2.57 13.88 -14.62
C TRP A 378 1.58 12.72 -14.59
N THR A 379 0.95 12.44 -15.74
CA THR A 379 0.15 11.25 -15.94
C THR A 379 0.90 10.33 -16.89
N LEU A 380 1.51 9.27 -16.33
CA LEU A 380 2.38 8.35 -17.08
C LEU A 380 1.54 7.48 -18.02
N LYS A 381 1.98 7.37 -19.26
CA LYS A 381 1.44 6.48 -20.29
C LYS A 381 2.22 5.17 -20.33
N PRO A 382 1.68 4.11 -20.96
CA PRO A 382 2.41 2.86 -21.12
C PRO A 382 3.79 3.07 -21.78
N GLU A 383 3.88 3.93 -22.79
CA GLU A 383 5.13 4.22 -23.51
C GLU A 383 6.19 4.86 -22.60
N ASP A 384 5.78 5.68 -21.63
CA ASP A 384 6.67 6.28 -20.63
C ASP A 384 7.32 5.21 -19.74
N LEU A 385 6.68 4.05 -19.60
CA LEU A 385 7.19 2.91 -18.84
C LEU A 385 7.86 1.87 -19.73
N GLY A 386 8.08 2.17 -21.01
CA GLY A 386 8.62 1.21 -21.97
C GLY A 386 7.69 0.02 -22.18
N LEU A 387 6.37 0.28 -22.17
CA LEU A 387 5.33 -0.70 -22.41
C LEU A 387 4.59 -0.39 -23.71
N SER A 388 4.04 -1.42 -24.33
CA SER A 388 3.06 -1.28 -25.42
C SER A 388 1.84 -2.14 -25.12
N ARG A 389 0.64 -1.55 -25.22
CA ARG A 389 -0.61 -2.28 -25.07
C ARG A 389 -0.96 -2.97 -26.38
N VAL A 390 -0.98 -4.30 -26.37
CA VAL A 390 -1.47 -5.12 -27.48
C VAL A 390 -2.96 -5.38 -27.32
N THR A 391 -3.70 -5.29 -28.42
CA THR A 391 -5.11 -5.65 -28.49
C THR A 391 -5.33 -6.69 -29.58
N VAL A 392 -6.18 -7.68 -29.29
CA VAL A 392 -6.60 -8.71 -30.25
C VAL A 392 -8.12 -8.66 -30.34
N ASP A 393 -8.63 -8.37 -31.53
CA ASP A 393 -10.05 -8.30 -31.86
C ASP A 393 -10.47 -9.53 -32.67
N GLY A 394 -11.30 -10.37 -32.07
CA GLY A 394 -11.88 -11.58 -32.66
C GLY A 394 -13.29 -11.39 -33.24
N SER A 395 -13.79 -10.15 -33.36
CA SER A 395 -15.16 -9.89 -33.84
C SER A 395 -15.42 -10.40 -35.27
N GLY A 396 -14.42 -10.41 -36.15
CA GLY A 396 -14.51 -10.94 -37.52
C GLY A 396 -14.90 -12.42 -37.56
N PRO A 397 -14.12 -13.32 -36.92
CA PRO A 397 -14.48 -14.73 -36.79
C PRO A 397 -15.84 -14.96 -36.11
N LYS A 398 -16.19 -14.17 -35.09
CA LYS A 398 -17.51 -14.23 -34.43
C LYS A 398 -18.65 -13.95 -35.43
N ALA A 399 -18.53 -12.87 -36.20
CA ALA A 399 -19.51 -12.50 -37.23
C ALA A 399 -19.61 -13.56 -38.34
N SER A 400 -18.54 -14.32 -38.56
CA SER A 400 -18.47 -15.42 -39.53
C SER A 400 -19.00 -16.76 -38.99
N GLY A 401 -19.57 -16.79 -37.78
CA GLY A 401 -20.18 -17.99 -37.20
C GLY A 401 -19.22 -18.90 -36.41
N SER A 402 -18.02 -18.43 -36.07
CA SER A 402 -17.10 -19.19 -35.20
C SER A 402 -17.66 -19.28 -33.78
N ARG A 403 -17.62 -20.47 -33.20
CA ARG A 403 -17.99 -20.72 -31.79
C ARG A 403 -16.82 -20.44 -30.85
N ASP A 404 -15.63 -20.91 -31.23
CA ASP A 404 -14.40 -20.79 -30.44
C ASP A 404 -13.24 -20.34 -31.33
N VAL A 405 -12.40 -19.43 -30.83
CA VAL A 405 -11.14 -19.04 -31.49
C VAL A 405 -9.99 -19.13 -30.52
N ARG A 406 -8.90 -19.79 -30.95
CA ARG A 406 -7.62 -19.83 -30.23
C ARG A 406 -6.59 -19.06 -31.01
N VAL A 407 -6.03 -18.01 -30.43
CA VAL A 407 -4.98 -17.18 -31.01
C VAL A 407 -3.69 -17.40 -30.25
N ARG A 408 -2.56 -17.58 -30.94
CA ARG A 408 -1.24 -17.46 -30.35
C ARG A 408 -0.59 -16.19 -30.87
N VAL A 409 -0.02 -15.39 -29.98
CA VAL A 409 0.69 -14.16 -30.31
C VAL A 409 2.08 -14.22 -29.66
N VAL A 410 3.12 -14.03 -30.46
CA VAL A 410 4.52 -14.02 -30.02
C VAL A 410 5.12 -12.67 -30.34
N TYR A 411 5.54 -11.94 -29.31
CA TYR A 411 6.31 -10.71 -29.49
C TYR A 411 7.79 -11.04 -29.67
N ARG A 412 8.37 -10.52 -30.76
CA ARG A 412 9.81 -10.59 -31.04
C ARG A 412 10.40 -9.18 -31.06
N PRO A 413 11.22 -8.83 -30.06
CA PRO A 413 12.02 -7.61 -30.11
C PRO A 413 12.91 -7.61 -31.37
N SER A 414 13.13 -6.44 -31.95
CA SER A 414 14.11 -6.27 -33.03
C SER A 414 15.52 -6.60 -32.54
N ARG A 415 16.48 -6.81 -33.46
CA ARG A 415 17.87 -7.13 -33.08
C ARG A 415 18.54 -6.08 -32.18
N SER A 416 18.12 -4.81 -32.30
CA SER A 416 18.59 -3.70 -31.48
C SER A 416 17.65 -3.37 -30.31
N GLY A 417 16.45 -3.96 -30.30
CA GLY A 417 15.43 -3.71 -29.28
C GLY A 417 15.79 -4.36 -27.96
N LYS A 418 15.39 -3.71 -26.86
CA LYS A 418 15.64 -4.18 -25.49
C LYS A 418 14.41 -4.83 -24.85
N GLY A 419 13.35 -5.07 -25.62
CA GLY A 419 12.11 -5.67 -25.14
C GLY A 419 12.30 -7.11 -24.64
N THR A 420 11.35 -7.58 -23.82
CA THR A 420 11.28 -8.98 -23.38
C THR A 420 10.40 -9.76 -24.35
N LYS A 421 10.88 -10.91 -24.83
CA LYS A 421 10.06 -11.82 -25.65
C LYS A 421 8.84 -12.28 -24.85
N ASP A 422 7.67 -12.27 -25.49
CA ASP A 422 6.41 -12.74 -24.91
C ASP A 422 5.75 -13.76 -25.86
N ASP A 423 5.08 -14.76 -25.31
CA ASP A 423 4.34 -15.80 -26.04
C ASP A 423 3.02 -16.07 -25.30
N ARG A 424 1.92 -15.57 -25.87
CA ARG A 424 0.61 -15.57 -25.24
C ARG A 424 -0.40 -16.34 -26.09
N THR A 425 -1.18 -17.19 -25.44
CA THR A 425 -2.32 -17.86 -26.07
C THR A 425 -3.63 -17.32 -25.52
N ILE A 426 -4.51 -16.87 -26.40
CA ILE A 426 -5.81 -16.29 -26.08
C ILE A 426 -6.92 -17.23 -26.56
N TYR A 427 -7.96 -17.38 -25.74
CA TYR A 427 -9.14 -18.17 -26.07
C TYR A 427 -10.37 -17.29 -26.06
N PHE A 428 -10.95 -17.05 -27.24
CA PHE A 428 -12.25 -16.43 -27.35
C PHE A 428 -13.32 -17.52 -27.32
N ARG A 429 -14.11 -17.51 -26.25
CA ARG A 429 -15.27 -18.39 -26.03
C ARG A 429 -16.37 -17.54 -25.39
N ARG A 430 -17.63 -17.73 -25.78
CA ARG A 430 -18.81 -17.03 -25.21
C ARG A 430 -18.79 -15.50 -25.47
N GLU A 431 -18.92 -14.66 -24.46
CA GLU A 431 -19.29 -13.23 -24.63
C GLU A 431 -18.12 -12.29 -24.92
N SER A 432 -16.90 -12.58 -24.47
CA SER A 432 -15.73 -11.72 -24.72
C SER A 432 -14.93 -12.16 -25.95
N TRP A 433 -14.81 -11.25 -26.91
CA TRP A 433 -14.10 -11.42 -28.20
C TRP A 433 -13.02 -10.35 -28.42
N ALA A 434 -12.60 -9.70 -27.33
CA ALA A 434 -11.48 -8.79 -27.32
C ALA A 434 -10.56 -9.15 -26.15
N ALA A 435 -9.25 -9.09 -26.38
CA ALA A 435 -8.25 -9.29 -25.35
C ALA A 435 -7.20 -8.19 -25.45
N SER A 436 -6.65 -7.76 -24.30
CA SER A 436 -5.57 -6.79 -24.27
C SER A 436 -4.60 -7.06 -23.13
N TRP A 437 -3.33 -6.71 -23.31
CA TRP A 437 -2.30 -6.75 -22.26
C TRP A 437 -1.12 -5.86 -22.60
N PHE A 438 -0.21 -5.71 -21.64
CA PHE A 438 1.03 -4.95 -21.81
C PHE A 438 2.20 -5.86 -22.15
N LEU A 439 2.98 -5.44 -23.15
CA LEU A 439 4.29 -6.00 -23.46
C LEU A 439 5.38 -5.09 -22.92
N VAL A 440 6.47 -5.69 -22.41
CA VAL A 440 7.68 -4.97 -22.02
C VAL A 440 8.53 -4.74 -23.27
N THR A 441 8.42 -3.56 -23.88
CA THR A 441 9.18 -3.19 -25.09
C THR A 441 10.47 -2.46 -24.78
N ARG A 442 10.55 -1.81 -23.59
CA ARG A 442 11.63 -0.92 -23.17
C ARG A 442 11.91 0.18 -24.21
N SER A 443 10.86 0.70 -24.83
CA SER A 443 10.92 1.79 -25.79
C SER A 443 9.75 2.75 -25.64
N ALA A 444 10.05 4.04 -25.70
CA ALA A 444 9.06 5.12 -25.78
C ALA A 444 8.52 5.32 -27.22
N ALA A 445 9.18 4.73 -28.22
CA ALA A 445 8.77 4.83 -29.63
C ALA A 445 7.75 3.75 -30.04
N GLY A 446 7.33 2.89 -29.11
CA GLY A 446 6.33 1.85 -29.32
C GLY A 446 6.92 0.44 -29.26
N LEU A 447 6.54 -0.40 -30.23
CA LEU A 447 6.75 -1.86 -30.17
C LEU A 447 8.23 -2.28 -30.32
N GLU A 448 9.04 -1.55 -31.09
CA GLU A 448 10.46 -1.87 -31.41
C GLU A 448 10.73 -3.35 -31.74
N GLY A 449 9.78 -3.97 -32.45
CA GLY A 449 9.78 -5.38 -32.78
C GLY A 449 8.54 -5.73 -33.61
N SER A 450 8.19 -7.02 -33.64
CA SER A 450 7.02 -7.51 -34.37
C SER A 450 6.22 -8.50 -33.54
N LEU A 451 4.90 -8.52 -33.74
CA LEU A 451 4.00 -9.55 -33.27
C LEU A 451 3.80 -10.58 -34.38
N GLU A 452 4.22 -11.81 -34.12
CA GLU A 452 3.85 -12.97 -34.94
C GLU A 452 2.60 -13.59 -34.35
N PHE A 453 1.59 -13.88 -35.15
CA PHE A 453 0.38 -14.50 -34.66
C PHE A 453 -0.24 -15.48 -35.64
N ASP A 454 -0.83 -16.53 -35.09
CA ASP A 454 -1.62 -17.54 -35.80
C ASP A 454 -2.90 -17.80 -35.01
N TRP A 455 -3.94 -18.27 -35.67
CA TRP A 455 -5.18 -18.62 -34.98
C TRP A 455 -5.94 -19.76 -35.64
N ARG A 456 -6.70 -20.45 -34.80
CA ARG A 456 -7.59 -21.53 -35.16
C ARG A 456 -9.02 -21.15 -34.82
N GLU A 457 -9.91 -21.30 -35.78
CA GLU A 457 -11.36 -21.12 -35.65
C GLU A 457 -12.04 -22.48 -35.54
N THR A 458 -13.02 -22.60 -34.65
CA THR A 458 -13.91 -23.78 -34.55
C THR A 458 -15.35 -23.31 -34.74
N ALA A 459 -16.03 -23.81 -35.76
CA ALA A 459 -17.42 -23.46 -36.06
C ALA A 459 -18.40 -24.24 -35.17
N ALA A 460 -19.69 -23.88 -35.24
CA ALA A 460 -20.74 -24.52 -34.45
C ALA A 460 -20.90 -26.03 -34.73
N ASP A 461 -20.62 -26.46 -35.97
CA ASP A 461 -20.63 -27.86 -36.40
C ASP A 461 -19.39 -28.66 -35.96
N GLY A 462 -18.45 -28.00 -35.28
CA GLY A 462 -17.19 -28.61 -34.83
C GLY A 462 -16.09 -28.64 -35.88
N SER A 463 -16.32 -28.14 -37.10
CA SER A 463 -15.28 -27.99 -38.12
C SER A 463 -14.23 -26.98 -37.69
N VAL A 464 -13.00 -27.19 -38.15
CA VAL A 464 -11.81 -26.46 -37.70
C VAL A 464 -11.10 -25.85 -38.90
N LYS A 465 -10.86 -24.55 -38.83
CA LYS A 465 -10.07 -23.80 -39.81
C LYS A 465 -8.79 -23.28 -39.16
N PHE A 466 -7.65 -23.56 -39.81
CA PHE A 466 -6.35 -23.05 -39.40
C PHE A 466 -5.98 -21.87 -40.29
N ASN A 467 -5.62 -20.74 -39.70
CA ASN A 467 -5.14 -19.59 -40.42
C ASN A 467 -3.61 -19.53 -40.34
N PRO A 468 -2.93 -19.20 -41.45
CA PRO A 468 -1.48 -19.16 -41.48
C PRO A 468 -0.93 -18.03 -40.59
N SER A 469 0.31 -18.21 -40.11
CA SER A 469 1.00 -17.19 -39.33
C SER A 469 1.10 -15.88 -40.12
N ARG A 470 0.81 -14.77 -39.44
CA ARG A 470 1.02 -13.40 -39.91
C ARG A 470 2.00 -12.69 -38.99
N SER A 471 2.55 -11.59 -39.46
CA SER A 471 3.41 -10.71 -38.67
C SER A 471 2.99 -9.26 -38.85
N THR A 472 3.06 -8.47 -37.78
CA THR A 472 2.79 -7.03 -37.82
C THR A 472 3.69 -6.29 -36.84
N ASP A 473 3.99 -5.04 -37.16
CA ASP A 473 4.64 -4.06 -36.29
C ASP A 473 3.62 -3.21 -35.49
N LYS A 474 2.32 -3.44 -35.71
CA LYS A 474 1.23 -2.77 -35.01
C LYS A 474 0.85 -3.52 -33.74
N THR A 475 0.37 -2.79 -32.75
CA THR A 475 -0.13 -3.36 -31.50
C THR A 475 -1.59 -3.84 -31.58
N GLU A 476 -2.30 -3.48 -32.64
CA GLU A 476 -3.68 -3.92 -32.90
C GLU A 476 -3.69 -5.10 -33.88
N ILE A 477 -4.20 -6.24 -33.42
CA ILE A 477 -4.40 -7.45 -34.22
C ILE A 477 -5.90 -7.62 -34.47
N LYS A 478 -6.29 -7.59 -35.75
CA LYS A 478 -7.64 -7.95 -36.21
C LYS A 478 -7.58 -9.30 -36.90
N LEU A 479 -8.38 -10.26 -36.43
CA LEU A 479 -8.43 -11.62 -36.97
C LEU A 479 -9.26 -11.72 -38.25
#